data_AF-A0A534LDE2-F1
#
_entry.id   AF-A0A534LDE2-F1
#
_cell.length_a   1.000
_cell.length_b   1.000
_cell.length_c   1.000
_cell.angle_alpha   90.00
_cell.angle_beta   90.00
_cell.angle_gamma   90.00
#
_symmetry.space_group_name_H-M   'P 1'
#
loop_
_entity.id
_entity.type
_entity.pdbx_description
1 polymer ?
#
loop_
_entity_poly.entity_id
_entity_poly.type
_entity_poly.pdbx_seq_one_letter_code
_entity_poly.pdbx_strand_id
1 'polypeptide(L)'
;MSPTKLDEAKAALERGAFDEALRLIEVANAETPDDTETRELYAVTHLAKAIRLSEEARKARQAALGQRKIEYEEEFQDDPQVSQTFDEALAAIEDVLRVEPTHWKARMLKASLLFRRDRESGRPQALAILHALAVAEPTNKQVPFAIRKIERPCERCGDTGFCPPCKGRGHRQFLGLDRKCERCYGRGICPACGVL
;
A
#
# COMPACT_ATOMS: atom_id res chain seq x y z
N MET A 1 25.42 -26.77 -19.69
CA MET A 1 25.48 -25.70 -18.68
C MET A 1 24.33 -25.89 -17.73
N SER A 2 24.56 -25.80 -16.41
CA SER A 2 23.46 -25.84 -15.43
C SER A 2 22.64 -24.55 -15.54
N PRO A 3 21.31 -24.60 -15.33
CA PRO A 3 20.48 -23.40 -15.35
C PRO A 3 20.94 -22.40 -14.28
N THR A 4 20.89 -21.11 -14.61
CA THR A 4 21.22 -20.04 -13.66
C THR A 4 20.07 -19.83 -12.68
N LYS A 5 20.31 -19.12 -11.57
CA LYS A 5 19.23 -18.74 -10.64
C LYS A 5 18.19 -17.82 -11.28
N LEU A 6 18.60 -17.02 -12.25
CA LEU A 6 17.68 -16.24 -13.08
C LEU A 6 16.75 -17.17 -13.91
N ASP A 7 17.30 -18.20 -14.55
CA ASP A 7 16.52 -19.17 -15.32
C ASP A 7 15.55 -19.95 -14.43
N GLU A 8 16.01 -20.38 -13.25
CA GLU A 8 15.16 -21.06 -12.26
C GLU A 8 14.03 -20.13 -11.78
N ALA A 9 14.31 -18.85 -11.52
CA ALA A 9 13.31 -17.86 -11.08
C ALA A 9 12.24 -17.63 -12.15
N LYS A 10 12.63 -17.48 -13.42
CA LYS A 10 11.69 -17.38 -14.55
C LYS A 10 10.80 -18.60 -14.64
N ALA A 11 11.39 -19.80 -14.58
CA ALA A 11 10.63 -21.05 -14.64
C ALA A 11 9.66 -21.21 -13.44
N ALA A 12 10.03 -20.73 -12.26
CA ALA A 12 9.14 -20.71 -11.09
C ALA A 12 7.94 -19.78 -11.32
N LEU A 13 8.14 -18.58 -11.90
CA LEU A 13 7.05 -17.67 -12.26
C LEU A 13 6.10 -18.28 -13.29
N GLU A 14 6.63 -18.96 -14.32
CA GLU A 14 5.82 -19.63 -15.35
C GLU A 14 4.89 -20.70 -14.76
N ARG A 15 5.33 -21.39 -13.70
CA ARG A 15 4.53 -22.38 -12.97
C ARG A 15 3.63 -21.77 -11.89
N GLY A 16 3.68 -20.45 -11.68
CA GLY A 16 2.95 -19.76 -10.62
C GLY A 16 3.54 -19.92 -9.22
N ALA A 17 4.75 -20.45 -9.08
CA ALA A 17 5.44 -20.63 -7.80
C ALA A 17 6.11 -19.31 -7.35
N PHE A 18 5.29 -18.32 -6.98
CA PHE A 18 5.74 -16.95 -6.72
C PHE A 18 6.74 -16.82 -5.56
N ASP A 19 6.52 -17.51 -4.44
CA ASP A 19 7.44 -17.45 -3.29
C ASP A 19 8.78 -18.13 -3.60
N GLU A 20 8.77 -19.16 -4.46
CA GLU A 20 9.99 -19.78 -4.96
C GLU A 20 10.75 -18.81 -5.86
N ALA A 21 10.05 -18.17 -6.81
CA ALA A 21 10.63 -17.17 -7.69
C ALA A 21 11.26 -15.99 -6.93
N LEU A 22 10.60 -15.51 -5.87
CA LEU A 22 11.14 -14.45 -4.99
C LEU A 22 12.48 -14.86 -4.38
N ARG A 23 12.57 -16.05 -3.79
CA ARG A 23 13.84 -16.51 -3.19
C ARG A 23 14.93 -16.69 -4.24
N LEU A 24 14.58 -17.22 -5.41
CA LEU A 24 15.53 -17.44 -6.50
C LEU A 24 16.05 -16.12 -7.09
N ILE A 25 15.19 -15.11 -7.26
CA ILE A 25 15.60 -13.82 -7.79
C ILE A 25 16.40 -13.00 -6.77
N GLU A 26 16.16 -13.17 -5.46
CA GLU A 26 17.01 -12.60 -4.41
C GLU A 26 18.45 -13.15 -4.49
N VAL A 27 18.59 -14.46 -4.69
CA VAL A 27 19.91 -15.10 -4.87
C VAL A 27 20.56 -14.63 -6.18
N ALA A 28 19.83 -14.64 -7.29
CA ALA A 28 20.35 -14.18 -8.58
C ALA A 28 20.84 -12.72 -8.51
N ASN A 29 20.07 -11.82 -7.90
CA ASN A 29 20.45 -10.42 -7.75
C ASN A 29 21.65 -10.23 -6.80
N ALA A 30 21.86 -11.13 -5.84
CA ALA A 30 23.05 -11.10 -4.99
C ALA A 30 24.31 -11.59 -5.72
N GLU A 31 24.17 -12.57 -6.62
CA GLU A 31 25.27 -13.12 -7.42
C GLU A 31 25.67 -12.18 -8.58
N THR A 32 24.70 -11.57 -9.25
CA THR A 32 24.89 -10.71 -10.42
C THR A 32 24.08 -9.41 -10.30
N PRO A 33 24.41 -8.50 -9.36
CA PRO A 33 23.62 -7.30 -9.09
C PRO A 33 23.61 -6.28 -10.23
N ASP A 34 24.61 -6.31 -11.11
CA ASP A 34 24.73 -5.38 -12.25
C ASP A 34 24.09 -5.93 -13.53
N ASP A 35 23.63 -7.19 -13.53
CA ASP A 35 22.96 -7.78 -14.67
C ASP A 35 21.57 -7.15 -14.87
N THR A 36 21.36 -6.57 -16.05
CA THR A 36 20.14 -5.82 -16.37
C THR A 36 18.90 -6.71 -16.28
N GLU A 37 18.96 -7.94 -16.80
CA GLU A 37 17.79 -8.83 -16.83
C GLU A 37 17.42 -9.30 -15.42
N THR A 38 18.41 -9.62 -14.59
CA THR A 38 18.23 -9.93 -13.18
C THR A 38 17.59 -8.76 -12.42
N ARG A 39 18.08 -7.53 -12.62
CA ARG A 39 17.52 -6.33 -11.99
C ARG A 39 16.06 -6.08 -12.40
N GLU A 40 15.75 -6.23 -13.68
CA GLU A 40 14.38 -6.07 -14.20
C GLU A 40 13.44 -7.11 -13.59
N LEU A 41 13.84 -8.40 -13.59
CA LEU A 41 13.02 -9.46 -13.00
C LEU A 41 12.88 -9.30 -11.48
N TYR A 42 13.93 -8.85 -10.79
CA TYR A 42 13.88 -8.51 -9.37
C TYR A 42 12.85 -7.41 -9.11
N ALA A 43 12.95 -6.30 -9.84
CA ALA A 43 12.05 -5.15 -9.71
C ALA A 43 10.59 -5.54 -9.93
N VAL A 44 10.29 -6.30 -11.00
CA VAL A 44 8.92 -6.73 -11.31
C VAL A 44 8.37 -7.71 -10.26
N THR A 45 9.17 -8.68 -9.83
CA THR A 45 8.76 -9.66 -8.81
C THR A 45 8.53 -8.99 -7.44
N HIS A 46 9.45 -8.13 -6.99
CA HIS A 46 9.27 -7.38 -5.75
C HIS A 46 8.14 -6.35 -5.83
N LEU A 47 7.87 -5.76 -7.01
CA LEU A 47 6.71 -4.89 -7.19
C LEU A 47 5.40 -5.65 -7.02
N ALA A 48 5.30 -6.88 -7.53
CA ALA A 48 4.14 -7.73 -7.32
C ALA A 48 3.96 -8.07 -5.82
N LYS A 49 5.05 -8.39 -5.11
CA LYS A 49 5.05 -8.57 -3.65
C LYS A 49 4.56 -7.32 -2.92
N ALA A 50 5.08 -6.14 -3.28
CA ALA A 50 4.71 -4.85 -2.70
C ALA A 50 3.22 -4.52 -2.89
N ILE A 51 2.66 -4.79 -4.08
CA ILE A 51 1.24 -4.60 -4.37
C ILE A 51 0.38 -5.52 -3.49
N ARG A 52 0.78 -6.80 -3.37
CA ARG A 52 0.08 -7.77 -2.52
C ARG A 52 0.10 -7.34 -1.06
N LEU A 53 1.28 -7.01 -0.52
CA LEU A 53 1.44 -6.56 0.88
C LEU A 53 0.67 -5.26 1.14
N SER A 54 0.64 -4.32 0.19
CA SER A 54 -0.14 -3.08 0.32
C SER A 54 -1.65 -3.36 0.45
N GLU A 55 -2.17 -4.34 -0.31
CA GLU A 55 -3.57 -4.75 -0.20
C GLU A 55 -3.83 -5.60 1.06
N GLU A 56 -2.86 -6.39 1.50
CA GLU A 56 -2.94 -7.12 2.78
C GLU A 56 -2.99 -6.15 3.97
N ALA A 57 -2.13 -5.13 4.00
CA ALA A 57 -2.16 -4.09 5.04
C ALA A 57 -3.50 -3.36 5.09
N ARG A 58 -4.06 -3.07 3.91
CA ARG A 58 -5.38 -2.48 3.76
C ARG A 58 -6.49 -3.36 4.33
N LYS A 59 -6.47 -4.65 4.01
CA LYS A 59 -7.43 -5.63 4.52
C LYS A 59 -7.26 -5.88 6.00
N ALA A 60 -6.02 -5.93 6.51
CA ALA A 60 -5.72 -6.06 7.92
C ALA A 60 -6.33 -4.89 8.70
N ARG A 61 -6.13 -3.65 8.23
CA ARG A 61 -6.78 -2.47 8.83
C ARG A 61 -8.29 -2.59 8.80
N GLN A 62 -8.87 -2.99 7.67
CA GLN A 62 -10.32 -3.16 7.56
C GLN A 62 -10.86 -4.26 8.50
N ALA A 63 -10.15 -5.38 8.64
CA ALA A 63 -10.52 -6.46 9.54
C ALA A 63 -10.41 -6.03 11.00
N ALA A 64 -9.32 -5.34 11.36
CA ALA A 64 -9.13 -4.76 12.69
C ALA A 64 -10.28 -3.81 13.04
N LEU A 65 -10.67 -2.92 12.13
CA LEU A 65 -11.84 -2.04 12.32
C LEU A 65 -13.14 -2.82 12.59
N GLY A 66 -13.32 -3.97 11.94
CA GLY A 66 -14.52 -4.78 12.08
C GLY A 66 -14.58 -5.60 13.38
N GLN A 67 -13.44 -6.03 13.91
CA GLN A 67 -13.36 -6.85 15.12
C GLN A 67 -13.34 -6.01 16.40
N ARG A 68 -12.85 -4.78 16.32
CA ARG A 68 -12.60 -3.94 17.48
C ARG A 68 -13.90 -3.27 17.92
N LYS A 69 -14.46 -3.74 19.03
CA LYS A 69 -15.48 -3.03 19.81
C LYS A 69 -14.81 -1.88 20.56
N ILE A 70 -14.35 -0.89 19.81
CA ILE A 70 -13.80 0.35 20.38
C ILE A 70 -14.95 1.00 21.16
N GLU A 71 -14.68 1.65 22.29
CA GLU A 71 -15.67 2.45 23.02
C GLU A 71 -15.85 3.81 22.32
N TYR A 72 -17.05 4.39 22.30
CA TYR A 72 -17.37 5.53 21.40
C TYR A 72 -16.48 6.77 21.62
N GLU A 73 -15.83 6.83 22.78
CA GLU A 73 -14.96 7.91 23.25
C GLU A 73 -13.49 7.70 22.84
N GLU A 74 -13.10 6.49 22.47
CA GLU A 74 -11.74 6.20 22.04
C GLU A 74 -11.52 6.54 20.56
N GLU A 75 -10.41 7.25 20.31
CA GLU A 75 -9.91 7.51 18.95
C GLU A 75 -9.32 6.23 18.35
N PHE A 76 -9.56 6.01 17.06
CA PHE A 76 -9.03 4.85 16.37
C PHE A 76 -7.51 5.00 16.15
N GLN A 77 -6.75 4.02 16.61
CA GLN A 77 -5.35 3.83 16.26
C GLN A 77 -5.17 2.46 15.63
N ASP A 78 -4.30 2.33 14.62
CA ASP A 78 -3.95 1.00 14.10
C ASP A 78 -3.38 0.13 15.23
N ASP A 79 -3.67 -1.17 15.19
CA ASP A 79 -3.00 -2.09 16.10
C ASP A 79 -1.54 -2.32 15.63
N PRO A 80 -0.68 -2.88 16.49
CA PRO A 80 0.70 -3.17 16.12
C PRO A 80 0.82 -4.06 14.88
N GLN A 81 -0.10 -5.02 14.70
CA GLN A 81 -0.07 -5.92 13.55
C GLN A 81 -0.37 -5.20 12.24
N VAL A 82 -1.38 -4.32 12.20
CA VAL A 82 -1.65 -3.49 11.02
C VAL A 82 -0.47 -2.58 10.74
N SER A 83 0.11 -1.94 11.75
CA SER A 83 1.30 -1.10 11.58
C SER A 83 2.44 -1.88 10.94
N GLN A 84 2.71 -3.11 11.42
CA GLN A 84 3.70 -4.01 10.85
C GLN A 84 3.42 -4.35 9.38
N THR A 85 2.18 -4.64 9.01
CA THR A 85 1.85 -4.94 7.60
C THR A 85 2.09 -3.76 6.67
N PHE A 86 1.87 -2.52 7.13
CA PHE A 86 2.23 -1.32 6.37
C PHE A 86 3.76 -1.16 6.25
N ASP A 87 4.51 -1.47 7.31
CA ASP A 87 5.98 -1.45 7.28
C ASP A 87 6.55 -2.48 6.30
N GLU A 88 6.03 -3.71 6.30
CA GLU A 88 6.43 -4.76 5.36
C GLU A 88 6.13 -4.38 3.90
N ALA A 89 4.96 -3.78 3.66
CA ALA A 89 4.60 -3.27 2.34
C ALA A 89 5.53 -2.14 1.88
N LEU A 90 5.89 -1.20 2.77
CA LEU A 90 6.86 -0.15 2.47
C LEU A 90 8.24 -0.73 2.17
N ALA A 91 8.72 -1.67 2.98
CA ALA A 91 10.01 -2.33 2.78
C ALA A 91 10.10 -3.01 1.41
N ALA A 92 9.04 -3.73 0.99
CA ALA A 92 9.00 -4.34 -0.34
C ALA A 92 9.02 -3.31 -1.47
N ILE A 93 8.48 -2.10 -1.27
CA ILE A 93 8.59 -1.01 -2.25
C ILE A 93 10.02 -0.46 -2.29
N GLU A 94 10.67 -0.31 -1.14
CA GLU A 94 12.07 0.11 -1.09
C GLU A 94 13.00 -0.89 -1.76
N ASP A 95 12.72 -2.19 -1.69
CA ASP A 95 13.49 -3.21 -2.42
C ASP A 95 13.49 -2.94 -3.93
N VAL A 96 12.33 -2.59 -4.50
CA VAL A 96 12.22 -2.21 -5.93
C VAL A 96 13.01 -0.93 -6.21
N LEU A 97 12.82 0.10 -5.37
CA LEU A 97 13.46 1.40 -5.57
C LEU A 97 14.98 1.37 -5.36
N ARG A 98 15.50 0.38 -4.63
CA ARG A 98 16.94 0.15 -4.48
C ARG A 98 17.59 -0.27 -5.80
N VAL A 99 16.93 -1.15 -6.56
CA VAL A 99 17.46 -1.62 -7.86
C VAL A 99 17.04 -0.72 -9.03
N GLU A 100 15.89 -0.06 -8.92
CA GLU A 100 15.36 0.84 -9.93
C GLU A 100 14.78 2.13 -9.28
N PRO A 101 15.64 3.10 -8.95
CA PRO A 101 15.22 4.32 -8.22
C PRO A 101 14.18 5.18 -8.95
N THR A 102 14.15 5.09 -10.28
CA THR A 102 13.22 5.84 -11.13
C THR A 102 11.93 5.09 -11.42
N HIS A 103 11.73 3.87 -10.88
CA HIS A 103 10.56 3.04 -11.17
C HIS A 103 9.26 3.78 -10.80
N TRP A 104 8.55 4.29 -11.81
CA TRP A 104 7.44 5.22 -11.60
C TRP A 104 6.29 4.60 -10.76
N LYS A 105 5.96 3.32 -11.03
CA LYS A 105 4.87 2.61 -10.34
C LYS A 105 5.19 2.32 -8.87
N ALA A 106 6.44 1.95 -8.55
CA ALA A 106 6.90 1.79 -7.18
C ALA A 106 6.84 3.12 -6.41
N ARG A 107 7.29 4.22 -7.03
CA ARG A 107 7.18 5.57 -6.45
C ARG A 107 5.72 6.00 -6.21
N MET A 108 4.84 5.75 -7.18
CA MET A 108 3.39 5.99 -7.04
C MET A 108 2.78 5.17 -5.90
N LEU A 109 3.18 3.90 -5.77
CA LEU A 109 2.71 3.01 -4.70
C LEU A 109 3.22 3.49 -3.34
N LYS A 110 4.50 3.88 -3.22
CA LYS A 110 5.10 4.47 -2.00
C LYS A 110 4.33 5.69 -1.54
N ALA A 111 4.11 6.66 -2.44
CA ALA A 111 3.36 7.87 -2.12
C ALA A 111 1.93 7.55 -1.62
N SER A 112 1.25 6.62 -2.29
CA SER A 112 -0.08 6.19 -1.89
C SER A 112 -0.08 5.52 -0.52
N LEU A 113 0.90 4.67 -0.23
CA LEU A 113 0.99 3.89 0.99
C LEU A 113 1.36 4.77 2.19
N LEU A 114 2.33 5.68 2.04
CA LEU A 114 2.70 6.66 3.06
C LEU A 114 1.49 7.50 3.48
N PHE A 115 0.76 8.04 2.51
CA PHE A 115 -0.43 8.84 2.78
C PHE A 115 -1.55 8.04 3.45
N ARG A 116 -1.73 6.77 3.06
CA ARG A 116 -2.75 5.90 3.68
C ARG A 116 -2.38 5.49 5.08
N ARG A 117 -1.10 5.23 5.35
CA ARG A 117 -0.61 4.85 6.67
C ARG A 117 -0.93 5.95 7.68
N ASP A 118 -0.49 7.16 7.37
CA ASP A 118 -0.70 8.37 8.16
C ASP A 118 -0.86 9.57 7.23
N ARG A 119 -2.02 10.21 7.30
CA ARG A 119 -2.38 11.31 6.39
C ARG A 119 -1.74 12.63 6.79
N GLU A 120 -1.38 12.80 8.05
CA GLU A 120 -0.74 14.01 8.54
C GLU A 120 0.75 13.95 8.20
N SER A 121 1.46 12.93 8.70
CA SER A 121 2.91 12.80 8.48
C SER A 121 3.27 12.30 7.07
N GLY A 122 2.40 11.50 6.45
CA GLY A 122 2.64 10.89 5.13
C GLY A 122 2.29 11.80 3.96
N ARG A 123 1.41 12.80 4.12
CA ARG A 123 1.05 13.75 3.06
C ARG A 123 2.24 14.52 2.49
N PRO A 124 3.08 15.21 3.28
CA PRO A 124 4.20 15.95 2.73
C PRO A 124 5.17 15.04 1.96
N GLN A 125 5.43 13.83 2.47
CA GLN A 125 6.29 12.85 1.82
C GLN A 125 5.67 12.33 0.50
N ALA A 126 4.38 12.01 0.52
CA ALA A 126 3.66 11.56 -0.67
C ALA A 126 3.62 12.63 -1.77
N LEU A 127 3.34 13.89 -1.41
CA LEU A 127 3.35 15.00 -2.36
C LEU A 127 4.73 15.24 -2.93
N ALA A 128 5.79 15.20 -2.12
CA ALA A 128 7.16 15.33 -2.62
C ALA A 128 7.49 14.29 -3.69
N ILE A 129 7.12 13.02 -3.45
CA ILE A 129 7.30 11.93 -4.43
C ILE A 129 6.48 12.19 -5.70
N LEU A 130 5.22 12.58 -5.55
CA LEU A 130 4.31 12.80 -6.68
C LEU A 130 4.69 14.02 -7.52
N HIS A 131 5.15 15.11 -6.92
CA HIS A 131 5.65 16.27 -7.65
C HIS A 131 6.92 15.93 -8.43
N ALA A 132 7.85 15.18 -7.83
CA ALA A 132 9.03 14.69 -8.53
C ALA A 132 8.66 13.75 -9.69
N LEU A 133 7.63 12.91 -9.52
CA LEU A 133 7.09 12.08 -10.61
C LEU A 133 6.43 12.92 -11.70
N ALA A 134 5.70 13.98 -11.37
CA ALA A 134 5.05 14.83 -12.37
C ALA A 134 6.06 15.53 -13.28
N VAL A 135 7.26 15.84 -12.76
CA VAL A 135 8.37 16.38 -13.55
C VAL A 135 9.02 15.30 -14.41
N ALA A 136 9.27 14.11 -13.86
CA ALA A 136 9.92 13.02 -14.58
C ALA A 136 9.03 12.37 -15.66
N GLU A 137 7.72 12.30 -15.40
CA GLU A 137 6.73 11.57 -16.21
C GLU A 137 5.51 12.45 -16.53
N PRO A 138 5.66 13.54 -17.30
CA PRO A 138 4.62 14.54 -17.51
C PRO A 138 3.38 14.01 -18.27
N THR A 139 3.53 12.91 -19.00
CA THR A 139 2.43 12.26 -19.73
C THR A 139 1.57 11.35 -18.85
N ASN A 140 2.04 11.02 -17.64
CA ASN A 140 1.34 10.14 -16.73
C ASN A 140 0.16 10.84 -16.05
N LYS A 141 -1.02 10.71 -16.66
CA LYS A 141 -2.28 11.31 -16.17
C LYS A 141 -2.71 10.84 -14.77
N GLN A 142 -2.14 9.75 -14.26
CA GLN A 142 -2.44 9.28 -12.89
C GLN A 142 -1.80 10.18 -11.83
N VAL A 143 -0.62 10.76 -12.12
CA VAL A 143 0.13 11.57 -11.14
C VAL A 143 -0.64 12.84 -10.75
N PRO A 144 -1.15 13.69 -11.68
CA PRO A 144 -1.93 14.86 -11.31
C PRO A 144 -3.24 14.52 -10.57
N PHE A 145 -3.83 13.36 -10.86
CA PHE A 145 -5.01 12.90 -10.12
C PHE A 145 -4.65 12.53 -8.67
N ALA A 146 -3.55 11.81 -8.46
CA ALA A 146 -3.05 11.47 -7.13
C ALA A 146 -2.69 12.73 -6.33
N ILE A 147 -2.00 13.71 -6.94
CA ILE A 147 -1.68 15.00 -6.31
C ILE A 147 -2.96 15.68 -5.81
N ARG A 148 -3.95 15.89 -6.68
CA ARG A 148 -5.22 16.56 -6.29
C ARG A 148 -5.93 15.85 -5.14
N LYS A 149 -5.86 14.52 -5.10
CA LYS A 149 -6.48 13.70 -4.05
C LYS A 149 -5.75 13.82 -2.71
N ILE A 150 -4.42 13.92 -2.73
CA ILE A 150 -3.57 13.98 -1.54
C ILE A 150 -3.37 15.41 -1.05
N GLU A 151 -3.42 16.41 -1.91
CA GLU A 151 -3.19 17.81 -1.53
C GLU A 151 -4.33 18.35 -0.66
N ARG A 152 -5.58 18.05 -1.03
CA ARG A 152 -6.75 18.62 -0.36
C ARG A 152 -7.23 17.76 0.81
N PRO A 153 -7.33 18.32 2.02
CA PRO A 153 -7.96 17.63 3.14
C PRO A 153 -9.40 17.23 2.81
N CYS A 154 -9.84 16.05 3.24
CA CYS A 154 -11.21 15.62 2.98
C CYS A 154 -12.21 16.28 3.95
N GLU A 155 -12.93 17.30 3.49
CA GLU A 155 -13.95 18.00 4.29
C GLU A 155 -15.01 17.07 4.90
N ARG A 156 -15.40 16.02 4.15
CA ARG A 156 -16.44 15.08 4.61
C ARG A 156 -16.05 14.33 5.88
N CYS A 157 -14.77 14.04 6.07
CA CYS A 157 -14.31 13.29 7.24
C CYS A 157 -13.29 14.02 8.12
N GLY A 158 -13.14 15.33 7.95
CA GLY A 158 -12.07 16.08 8.62
C GLY A 158 -10.70 15.50 8.30
N ASP A 159 -10.55 14.97 7.08
CA ASP A 159 -9.32 14.35 6.56
C ASP A 159 -8.84 13.05 7.24
N THR A 160 -9.55 12.53 8.24
CA THR A 160 -9.19 11.27 8.93
C THR A 160 -9.17 10.02 8.04
N GLY A 161 -9.82 10.06 6.88
CA GLY A 161 -10.05 8.87 6.03
C GLY A 161 -11.11 7.90 6.56
N PHE A 162 -11.51 8.01 7.83
CA PHE A 162 -12.55 7.19 8.45
C PHE A 162 -13.95 7.74 8.22
N CYS A 163 -14.95 6.88 8.28
CA CYS A 163 -16.35 7.27 8.19
C CYS A 163 -16.75 8.00 9.49
N PRO A 164 -17.08 9.31 9.45
CA PRO A 164 -17.43 10.05 10.66
C PRO A 164 -18.66 9.51 11.41
N PRO A 165 -19.75 9.08 10.73
CA PRO A 165 -20.93 8.50 11.38
C PRO A 165 -20.67 7.30 12.28
N CYS A 166 -19.65 6.50 11.97
CA CYS A 166 -19.27 5.34 12.79
C CYS A 166 -17.86 5.47 13.36
N LYS A 167 -17.22 6.64 13.23
CA LYS A 167 -15.84 6.91 13.66
C LYS A 167 -14.86 5.79 13.30
N GLY A 168 -14.89 5.31 12.06
CA GLY A 168 -14.01 4.20 11.64
C GLY A 168 -14.57 2.79 11.82
N ARG A 169 -15.53 2.57 12.71
CA ARG A 169 -15.88 1.22 13.22
C ARG A 169 -16.64 0.34 12.23
N GLY A 170 -17.23 0.92 11.19
CA GLY A 170 -18.11 0.21 10.25
C GLY A 170 -19.49 -0.12 10.82
N HIS A 171 -19.67 -0.09 12.13
CA HIS A 171 -20.89 -0.42 12.84
C HIS A 171 -21.28 0.73 13.79
N ARG A 172 -22.54 0.75 14.24
CA ARG A 172 -23.06 1.74 15.17
C ARG A 172 -23.93 1.02 16.19
N GLN A 173 -23.69 1.30 17.47
CA GLN A 173 -24.57 0.85 18.54
C GLN A 173 -25.72 1.84 18.69
N PHE A 174 -26.95 1.34 18.67
CA PHE A 174 -28.15 2.13 18.94
C PHE A 174 -29.08 1.32 19.84
N LEU A 175 -29.39 1.83 21.04
CA LEU A 175 -30.22 1.15 22.04
C LEU A 175 -29.77 -0.29 22.34
N GLY A 176 -28.45 -0.50 22.48
CA GLY A 176 -27.88 -1.83 22.77
C GLY A 176 -27.81 -2.78 21.57
N LEU A 177 -28.34 -2.40 20.40
CA LEU A 177 -28.26 -3.19 19.17
C LEU A 177 -27.12 -2.68 18.30
N ASP A 178 -26.24 -3.60 17.90
CA ASP A 178 -25.19 -3.31 16.93
C ASP A 178 -25.76 -3.39 15.50
N ARG A 179 -25.58 -2.32 14.72
CA ARG A 179 -26.05 -2.23 13.35
C ARG A 179 -24.93 -1.78 12.42
N LYS A 180 -24.88 -2.39 11.25
CA LYS A 180 -24.00 -1.97 10.16
C LYS A 180 -24.23 -0.49 9.83
N CYS A 181 -23.14 0.28 9.69
CA CYS A 181 -23.24 1.68 9.29
C CYS A 181 -23.69 1.78 7.83
N GLU A 182 -24.85 2.38 7.60
CA GLU A 182 -25.43 2.56 6.26
C GLU A 182 -24.65 3.57 5.41
N ARG A 183 -23.99 4.56 6.03
CA ARG A 183 -23.23 5.59 5.29
C ARG A 183 -21.97 5.06 4.63
N CYS A 184 -21.30 4.08 5.24
CA CYS A 184 -20.10 3.45 4.68
C CYS A 184 -20.30 1.97 4.36
N TYR A 185 -21.55 1.47 4.42
CA TYR A 185 -21.91 0.07 4.21
C TYR A 185 -20.99 -0.91 4.95
N GLY A 186 -20.74 -0.67 6.25
CA GLY A 186 -19.90 -1.56 7.06
C GLY A 186 -18.39 -1.42 6.88
N ARG A 187 -17.92 -0.58 5.95
CA ARG A 187 -16.48 -0.50 5.63
C ARG A 187 -15.65 0.30 6.63
N GLY A 188 -16.29 1.08 7.49
CA GLY A 188 -15.59 1.96 8.44
C GLY A 188 -14.92 3.18 7.82
N ILE A 189 -14.84 3.27 6.50
CA ILE A 189 -14.02 4.27 5.81
C ILE A 189 -14.87 5.35 5.17
N CYS A 190 -14.29 6.54 4.99
CA CYS A 190 -14.96 7.64 4.32
C CYS A 190 -15.22 7.26 2.85
N PRO A 191 -16.48 7.19 2.39
CA PRO A 191 -16.78 6.79 1.01
C PRO A 191 -16.39 7.86 -0.01
N ALA A 192 -16.15 9.12 0.41
CA ALA A 192 -15.75 10.19 -0.49
C ALA A 192 -14.26 10.12 -0.86
N CYS A 193 -13.37 10.08 0.12
CA CYS A 193 -11.93 9.96 -0.17
C CYS A 193 -11.48 8.50 -0.36
N GLY A 194 -12.21 7.53 0.22
CA GLY A 194 -11.99 6.10 0.01
C GLY A 194 -10.57 5.62 0.33
N VAL A 195 -9.89 6.32 1.24
CA VAL A 195 -8.48 6.09 1.56
C VAL A 195 -8.44 4.97 2.60
N LEU A 196 -8.35 3.76 2.08
CA LEU A 196 -7.81 2.59 2.77
C LEU A 196 -6.50 2.27 2.08
#